data_AF-A0A090WHJ9-F1
#
_entry.id   AF-A0A090WHJ9-F1
#
_cell.length_a   1.000
_cell.length_b   1.000
_cell.length_c   1.000
_cell.angle_alpha   90.00
_cell.angle_beta   90.00
_cell.angle_gamma   90.00
#
_symmetry.space_group_name_H-M   'P 1'
#
loop_
_entity.id
_entity.type
_entity.pdbx_description
1 polymer ?
#
loop_
_entity_poly.entity_id
_entity_poly.type
_entity_poly.pdbx_seq_one_letter_code
_entity_poly.pdbx_strand_id
1 'polypeptide(L)'
;MVFIDGVVGETTDRISVDVAGIYTCEVTNLEGCTSTAIFQVEYIETPIIAGVEVNNDELNIITENTGDFQYSINGLDYYNSSIFNISGLLQVNVRVKDRTGCEVSFFTYNRIKIPQFFTPNDDGYHDTWDIYNIDSFPGARLEIFDRHGKLLKQINNLVVGWDGMYDNQPLPSSDYWYKLHYNNQVLTGHVTLKR
;
A
#
# COMPACT_ATOMS: atom_id res chain seq x y z
N MET A 1 -39.12 -22.10 12.54
CA MET A 1 -38.26 -23.25 12.21
C MET A 1 -37.50 -22.91 10.96
N VAL A 2 -36.17 -22.93 11.02
CA VAL A 2 -35.34 -22.72 9.83
C VAL A 2 -34.93 -24.09 9.29
N PHE A 3 -35.07 -24.29 7.99
CA PHE A 3 -34.67 -25.48 7.25
C PHE A 3 -33.47 -25.14 6.35
N ILE A 4 -32.51 -26.07 6.29
CA ILE A 4 -31.35 -26.01 5.40
C ILE A 4 -31.53 -27.16 4.41
N ASP A 5 -31.70 -26.87 3.12
CA ASP A 5 -31.90 -27.89 2.06
C ASP A 5 -32.97 -28.96 2.39
N GLY A 6 -34.04 -28.58 3.09
CA GLY A 6 -35.13 -29.50 3.46
C GLY A 6 -34.84 -30.39 4.68
N VAL A 7 -33.71 -30.21 5.36
CA VAL A 7 -33.40 -30.80 6.67
C VAL A 7 -33.82 -29.82 7.77
N VAL A 8 -34.49 -30.32 8.82
CA VAL A 8 -34.87 -29.53 10.00
C VAL A 8 -33.60 -28.94 10.62
N GLY A 9 -33.47 -27.62 10.58
CA GLY A 9 -32.41 -26.87 11.24
C GLY A 9 -32.85 -26.42 12.64
N GLU A 10 -32.51 -25.19 13.02
CA GLU A 10 -32.81 -24.64 14.35
C GLU A 10 -34.21 -24.02 14.45
N THR A 11 -34.75 -23.99 15.68
CA THR A 11 -36.05 -23.38 16.02
C THR A 11 -35.91 -21.96 16.61
N THR A 12 -34.70 -21.42 16.61
CA THR A 12 -34.36 -20.09 17.13
C THR A 12 -34.82 -18.98 16.18
N ASP A 13 -34.90 -17.75 16.67
CA ASP A 13 -35.18 -16.55 15.87
C ASP A 13 -33.94 -16.04 15.11
N ARG A 14 -32.77 -16.63 15.36
CA ARG A 14 -31.48 -16.30 14.75
C ARG A 14 -30.63 -17.55 14.62
N ILE A 15 -29.99 -17.71 13.46
CA ILE A 15 -29.01 -18.76 13.20
C ILE A 15 -27.70 -18.15 12.70
N SER A 16 -26.58 -18.84 12.91
CA SER A 16 -25.31 -18.54 12.24
C SER A 16 -25.05 -19.61 11.20
N VAL A 17 -24.68 -19.21 9.99
CA VAL A 17 -24.43 -20.11 8.86
C VAL A 17 -23.05 -19.80 8.28
N ASP A 18 -22.29 -20.86 7.99
CA ASP A 18 -20.92 -20.82 7.48
C ASP A 18 -20.78 -21.50 6.11
N VAL A 19 -21.88 -22.04 5.58
CA VAL A 19 -21.96 -22.71 4.27
C VAL A 19 -22.84 -21.90 3.34
N ALA A 20 -22.41 -21.73 2.08
CA ALA A 20 -23.25 -21.15 1.06
C ALA A 20 -24.35 -22.11 0.62
N GLY A 21 -25.54 -21.60 0.36
CA GLY A 21 -26.69 -22.43 0.03
C GLY A 21 -28.00 -21.66 0.00
N ILE A 22 -29.08 -22.38 -0.30
CA ILE A 22 -30.43 -21.85 -0.22
C ILE A 22 -31.02 -22.30 1.11
N TYR A 23 -31.50 -21.31 1.86
CA TYR A 23 -32.08 -21.53 3.17
C TYR A 23 -33.55 -21.16 3.13
N THR A 24 -34.34 -21.92 3.88
CA THR A 24 -35.79 -21.75 3.93
C THR A 24 -36.20 -21.55 5.38
N CYS A 25 -36.74 -20.39 5.72
CA CYS A 25 -37.29 -20.12 7.04
C CYS A 25 -38.81 -20.27 7.00
N GLU A 26 -39.37 -21.17 7.82
CA GLU A 26 -40.80 -21.32 8.01
C GLU A 26 -41.20 -20.85 9.42
N VAL A 27 -42.18 -19.96 9.49
CA VAL A 27 -42.74 -19.48 10.75
C VAL A 27 -44.17 -19.99 10.87
N THR A 28 -44.51 -20.56 12.02
CA THR A 28 -45.86 -21.05 12.35
C THR A 28 -46.43 -20.22 13.48
N ASN A 29 -47.66 -19.72 13.34
CA ASN A 29 -48.35 -19.00 14.42
C ASN A 29 -49.04 -19.98 15.41
N LEU A 30 -49.67 -19.45 16.46
CA LEU A 30 -50.36 -20.25 17.48
C LEU A 30 -51.58 -21.00 16.92
N GLU A 31 -52.18 -20.49 15.84
CA GLU A 31 -53.30 -21.10 15.14
C GLU A 31 -52.88 -22.18 14.12
N GLY A 32 -51.57 -22.41 13.94
CA GLY A 32 -51.03 -23.44 13.04
C GLY A 32 -50.87 -23.01 11.57
N CYS A 33 -51.10 -21.74 11.25
CA CYS A 33 -50.81 -21.18 9.93
C CYS A 33 -49.29 -21.01 9.75
N THR A 34 -48.79 -21.36 8.57
CA THR A 34 -47.35 -21.25 8.26
C THR A 34 -47.09 -20.20 7.17
N SER A 35 -45.91 -19.58 7.23
CA SER A 35 -45.38 -18.67 6.22
C SER A 35 -43.92 -19.00 5.98
N THR A 36 -43.49 -18.96 4.73
CA THR A 36 -42.13 -19.36 4.33
C THR A 36 -41.40 -18.22 3.63
N ALA A 37 -40.14 -18.00 4.00
CA ALA A 37 -39.21 -17.11 3.33
C ALA A 37 -37.98 -17.89 2.86
N ILE A 38 -37.50 -17.61 1.65
CA ILE A 38 -36.31 -18.23 1.06
C ILE A 38 -35.23 -17.16 0.97
N PHE A 39 -34.01 -17.51 1.38
CA PHE A 39 -32.83 -16.65 1.25
C PHE A 39 -31.65 -17.44 0.72
N GLN A 40 -30.85 -16.79 -0.12
CA GLN A 40 -29.63 -17.36 -0.68
C GLN A 40 -28.43 -16.78 0.07
N VAL A 41 -27.60 -17.66 0.59
CA VAL A 41 -26.31 -17.31 1.19
C VAL A 41 -25.25 -17.64 0.16
N GLU A 42 -24.50 -16.63 -0.27
CA GLU A 42 -23.41 -16.79 -1.21
C GLU A 42 -22.08 -16.80 -0.47
N TYR A 43 -21.15 -17.65 -0.93
CA TYR A 43 -19.78 -17.61 -0.48
C TYR A 43 -19.05 -16.51 -1.26
N ILE A 44 -18.44 -15.59 -0.54
CA ILE A 44 -17.64 -14.52 -1.13
C ILE A 44 -16.18 -14.87 -0.90
N GLU A 45 -15.43 -15.02 -1.98
CA GLU A 45 -13.99 -15.15 -1.88
C GLU A 45 -13.37 -13.83 -1.41
N THR A 46 -12.55 -13.90 -0.36
CA THR A 46 -11.73 -12.77 0.09
C THR A 46 -10.85 -12.31 -1.08
N PRO A 47 -10.82 -11.01 -1.40
CA PRO A 47 -9.93 -10.51 -2.46
C PRO A 47 -8.46 -10.78 -2.09
N ILE A 48 -7.65 -11.20 -3.05
CA ILE A 48 -6.21 -11.42 -2.84
C ILE A 48 -5.45 -10.37 -3.65
N ILE A 49 -4.66 -9.54 -2.97
CA ILE A 49 -3.86 -8.50 -3.61
C ILE A 49 -2.50 -9.07 -3.99
N ALA A 50 -2.23 -9.17 -5.29
CA ALA A 50 -0.95 -9.59 -5.83
C ALA A 50 0.13 -8.51 -5.64
N GLY A 51 -0.28 -7.23 -5.70
CA GLY A 51 0.60 -6.09 -5.53
C GLY A 51 0.08 -4.84 -6.25
N VAL A 52 1.00 -3.95 -6.60
CA VAL A 52 0.72 -2.76 -7.40
C VAL A 52 1.76 -2.59 -8.50
N GLU A 53 1.30 -2.10 -9.64
CA GLU A 53 2.15 -1.61 -10.71
C GLU A 53 2.08 -0.08 -10.72
N VAL A 54 3.24 0.57 -10.77
CA VAL A 54 3.32 2.04 -10.76
C VAL A 54 4.05 2.52 -12.01
N ASN A 55 3.38 3.38 -12.77
CA ASN A 55 3.97 4.09 -13.91
C ASN A 55 3.85 5.60 -13.65
N ASN A 56 4.99 6.25 -13.41
CA ASN A 56 5.07 7.63 -12.93
C ASN A 56 4.27 7.83 -11.63
N ASP A 57 3.09 8.45 -11.74
CA ASP A 57 2.18 8.72 -10.63
C ASP A 57 0.85 7.98 -10.79
N GLU A 58 0.74 7.06 -11.74
CA GLU A 58 -0.41 6.17 -11.90
C GLU A 58 -0.10 4.82 -11.23
N LEU A 59 -0.90 4.45 -10.24
CA LEU A 59 -0.84 3.20 -9.51
C LEU A 59 -2.01 2.32 -9.92
N ASN A 60 -1.73 1.10 -10.39
CA ASN A 60 -2.72 0.07 -10.67
C ASN A 60 -2.62 -1.04 -9.63
N ILE A 61 -3.72 -1.35 -8.96
CA ILE A 61 -3.81 -2.46 -7.99
C ILE A 61 -4.08 -3.76 -8.75
N ILE A 62 -3.25 -4.78 -8.50
CA ILE A 62 -3.37 -6.09 -9.14
C ILE A 62 -3.91 -7.09 -8.13
N THR A 63 -4.98 -7.80 -8.51
CA THR A 63 -5.56 -8.90 -7.71
C THR A 63 -5.24 -10.26 -8.34
N GLU A 64 -5.05 -11.28 -7.50
CA GLU A 64 -4.82 -12.65 -7.98
C GLU A 64 -6.12 -13.36 -8.38
N ASN A 65 -7.19 -13.14 -7.60
CA ASN A 65 -8.52 -13.63 -7.92
C ASN A 65 -9.38 -12.55 -8.58
N THR A 66 -10.46 -13.00 -9.22
CA THR A 66 -11.44 -12.15 -9.89
C THR A 66 -12.70 -12.05 -9.04
N GLY A 67 -13.29 -10.86 -8.97
CA GLY A 67 -14.56 -10.63 -8.28
C GLY A 67 -15.08 -9.23 -8.57
N ASP A 68 -16.28 -8.95 -8.06
CA ASP A 68 -16.87 -7.60 -8.12
C ASP A 68 -16.28 -6.75 -6.99
N PHE A 69 -15.01 -6.38 -7.17
CA PHE A 69 -14.22 -5.69 -6.17
C PHE A 69 -14.33 -4.18 -6.26
N GLN A 70 -14.16 -3.54 -5.11
CA GLN A 70 -13.94 -2.12 -4.97
C GLN A 70 -12.56 -1.86 -4.34
N TYR A 71 -11.92 -0.80 -4.81
CA TYR A 71 -10.53 -0.48 -4.53
C TYR A 71 -10.43 0.87 -3.83
N SER A 72 -9.47 0.99 -2.92
CA SER A 72 -9.18 2.21 -2.18
C SER A 72 -7.68 2.39 -1.99
N ILE A 73 -7.22 3.64 -2.00
CA ILE A 73 -5.83 4.03 -1.72
C ILE A 73 -5.67 4.82 -0.41
N ASN A 74 -6.78 5.22 0.21
CA ASN A 74 -6.82 5.93 1.48
C ASN A 74 -7.53 5.13 2.59
N GLY A 75 -8.15 3.99 2.23
CA GLY A 75 -8.90 3.13 3.13
C GLY A 75 -10.29 3.64 3.52
N LEU A 76 -10.71 4.79 3.00
CA LEU A 76 -11.98 5.44 3.29
C LEU A 76 -12.91 5.41 2.08
N ASP A 77 -12.42 5.88 0.93
CA ASP A 77 -13.18 6.00 -0.31
C ASP A 77 -12.91 4.80 -1.21
N TYR A 78 -13.96 4.18 -1.72
CA TYR A 78 -13.89 2.98 -2.57
C TYR A 78 -14.45 3.25 -3.96
N TYR A 79 -13.75 2.73 -4.98
CA TYR A 79 -14.07 2.91 -6.38
C TYR A 79 -14.04 1.58 -7.12
N ASN A 80 -14.74 1.48 -8.25
CA ASN A 80 -14.72 0.27 -9.09
C ASN A 80 -13.47 0.19 -9.99
N SER A 81 -12.68 1.27 -10.07
CA SER A 81 -11.41 1.30 -10.80
C SER A 81 -10.26 0.91 -9.88
N SER A 82 -9.36 0.06 -10.36
CA SER A 82 -8.10 -0.30 -9.68
C SER A 82 -6.97 0.71 -9.91
N ILE A 83 -7.19 1.71 -10.77
CA ILE A 83 -6.18 2.70 -11.20
C ILE A 83 -6.39 4.02 -10.46
N PHE A 84 -5.31 4.56 -9.89
CA PHE A 84 -5.30 5.77 -9.07
C PHE A 84 -4.13 6.68 -9.40
N ASN A 85 -4.35 7.99 -9.32
CA ASN A 85 -3.25 8.95 -9.29
C ASN A 85 -2.73 9.11 -7.85
N ILE A 86 -1.40 8.99 -7.68
CA ILE A 86 -0.71 9.06 -6.40
C ILE A 86 0.31 10.22 -6.36
N SER A 87 0.13 11.24 -7.20
CA SER A 87 1.03 12.40 -7.26
C SER A 87 1.19 13.03 -5.87
N GLY A 88 2.45 13.16 -5.43
CA GLY A 88 2.79 13.75 -4.13
C GLY A 88 2.62 12.81 -2.93
N LEU A 89 2.08 11.61 -3.10
CA LEU A 89 1.97 10.61 -2.03
C LEU A 89 3.26 9.78 -1.93
N LEU A 90 3.82 9.71 -0.73
CA LEU A 90 4.95 8.83 -0.42
C LEU A 90 4.49 7.48 0.16
N GLN A 91 3.27 7.43 0.68
CA GLN A 91 2.65 6.23 1.22
C GLN A 91 1.21 6.13 0.75
N VAL A 92 0.79 4.92 0.42
CA VAL A 92 -0.55 4.59 -0.08
C VAL A 92 -1.07 3.38 0.68
N ASN A 93 -2.27 3.51 1.26
CA ASN A 93 -2.92 2.44 2.01
C ASN A 93 -3.92 1.74 1.10
N VAL A 94 -3.44 0.70 0.42
CA VAL A 94 -4.23 -0.06 -0.54
C VAL A 94 -5.21 -0.95 0.21
N ARG A 95 -6.48 -0.89 -0.17
CA ARG A 95 -7.52 -1.82 0.28
C ARG A 95 -8.35 -2.30 -0.89
N VAL A 96 -8.71 -3.57 -0.85
CA VAL A 96 -9.63 -4.20 -1.81
C VAL A 96 -10.68 -4.95 -1.02
N LYS A 97 -11.95 -4.75 -1.38
CA LYS A 97 -13.09 -5.42 -0.77
C LYS A 97 -14.08 -5.86 -1.83
N ASP A 98 -14.93 -6.82 -1.50
CA ASP A 98 -16.13 -7.11 -2.31
C ASP A 98 -17.22 -6.03 -2.10
N ARG A 99 -18.31 -6.09 -2.88
CA ARG A 99 -19.42 -5.11 -2.78
C ARG A 99 -20.20 -5.11 -1.48
N THR A 100 -20.30 -6.24 -0.80
CA THR A 100 -20.89 -6.35 0.53
C THR A 100 -19.95 -5.74 1.58
N GLY A 101 -18.64 -5.78 1.31
CA GLY A 101 -17.60 -5.24 2.19
C GLY A 101 -17.34 -6.09 3.42
N CYS A 102 -17.80 -7.35 3.42
CA CYS A 102 -17.55 -8.31 4.49
C CYS A 102 -16.07 -8.70 4.56
N GLU A 103 -15.45 -8.93 3.39
CA GLU A 103 -14.07 -9.35 3.28
C GLU A 103 -13.20 -8.20 2.73
N VAL A 104 -12.08 -7.92 3.41
CA VAL A 104 -11.18 -6.82 3.04
C VAL A 104 -9.73 -7.27 3.12
N SER A 105 -9.03 -7.16 2.00
CA SER A 105 -7.58 -7.27 1.96
C SER A 105 -6.94 -5.90 1.91
N PHE A 106 -5.76 -5.76 2.53
CA PHE A 106 -5.05 -4.50 2.57
C PHE A 106 -3.54 -4.69 2.63
N PHE A 107 -2.81 -3.71 2.10
CA PHE A 107 -1.38 -3.57 2.31
C PHE A 107 -0.96 -2.11 2.14
N THR A 108 0.25 -1.77 2.57
CA THR A 108 0.79 -0.41 2.41
C THR A 108 1.86 -0.41 1.33
N TYR A 109 1.68 0.44 0.33
CA TYR A 109 2.70 0.75 -0.68
C TYR A 109 3.49 1.99 -0.24
N ASN A 110 4.81 1.90 -0.26
CA ASN A 110 5.71 3.01 0.05
C ASN A 110 6.53 3.38 -1.19
N ARG A 111 6.75 4.67 -1.37
CA ARG A 111 7.55 5.27 -2.44
C ARG A 111 8.64 6.16 -1.84
N ILE A 112 9.84 6.06 -2.40
CA ILE A 112 10.98 6.93 -2.06
C ILE A 112 10.90 8.19 -2.92
N LYS A 113 11.17 9.36 -2.32
CA LYS A 113 11.39 10.61 -3.06
C LYS A 113 12.79 11.13 -2.81
N ILE A 114 13.52 11.32 -3.91
CA ILE A 114 14.91 11.76 -3.90
C ILE A 114 14.97 13.21 -4.41
N PRO A 115 15.37 14.20 -3.60
CA PRO A 115 15.57 15.56 -4.06
C PRO A 115 16.65 15.63 -5.14
N GLN A 116 16.47 16.51 -6.12
CA GLN A 116 17.47 16.70 -7.18
C GLN A 116 18.60 17.66 -6.77
N PHE A 117 18.41 18.45 -5.72
CA PHE A 117 19.41 19.37 -5.21
C PHE A 117 19.24 19.61 -3.71
N PHE A 118 20.28 20.18 -3.11
CA PHE A 118 20.29 20.68 -1.74
C PHE A 118 21.30 21.84 -1.63
N THR A 119 21.17 22.66 -0.58
CA THR A 119 21.89 23.92 -0.38
C THR A 119 22.53 23.97 1.00
N PRO A 120 23.69 23.32 1.22
CA PRO A 120 24.39 23.37 2.51
C PRO A 120 25.04 24.74 2.73
N ASN A 121 24.24 25.74 3.10
CA ASN A 121 24.62 27.13 3.36
C ASN A 121 24.30 27.59 4.80
N ASP A 122 23.81 26.68 5.64
CA ASP A 122 23.48 26.87 7.06
C ASP A 122 22.36 27.91 7.28
N ASP A 123 21.42 27.99 6.34
CA ASP A 123 20.23 28.85 6.44
C ASP A 123 19.00 28.14 7.05
N GLY A 124 19.11 26.84 7.31
CA GLY A 124 18.06 25.97 7.85
C GLY A 124 17.18 25.32 6.78
N TYR A 125 17.39 25.61 5.49
CA TYR A 125 16.57 25.12 4.38
C TYR A 125 17.39 24.28 3.40
N HIS A 126 17.05 22.98 3.31
CA HIS A 126 17.74 22.04 2.42
C HIS A 126 19.26 21.96 2.66
N ASP A 127 19.72 22.17 3.90
CA ASP A 127 21.14 22.06 4.26
C ASP A 127 21.68 20.63 4.14
N THR A 128 20.80 19.65 4.32
CA THR A 128 21.09 18.24 4.11
C THR A 128 20.32 17.70 2.91
N TRP A 129 20.97 16.80 2.19
CA TRP A 129 20.32 15.99 1.18
C TRP A 129 19.64 14.80 1.83
N ASP A 130 18.38 15.00 2.21
CA ASP A 130 17.54 13.97 2.83
C ASP A 130 16.75 13.19 1.78
N ILE A 131 16.78 11.86 1.89
CA ILE A 131 15.95 10.99 1.06
C ILE A 131 14.63 10.76 1.80
N TYR A 132 13.53 11.22 1.22
CA TYR A 132 12.22 11.17 1.90
C TYR A 132 11.62 9.77 1.86
N ASN A 133 10.98 9.39 2.98
CA ASN A 133 10.31 8.10 3.22
C ASN A 133 11.26 6.88 3.16
N ILE A 134 12.56 7.11 3.39
CA ILE A 134 13.57 6.04 3.36
C ILE A 134 13.51 5.14 4.60
N ASP A 135 12.95 5.63 5.69
CA ASP A 135 12.64 4.92 6.93
C ASP A 135 11.68 3.75 6.72
N SER A 136 10.83 3.82 5.68
CA SER A 136 9.98 2.71 5.24
C SER A 136 10.76 1.56 4.57
N PHE A 137 12.07 1.70 4.37
CA PHE A 137 12.93 0.75 3.67
C PHE A 137 14.12 0.32 4.56
N PRO A 138 13.89 -0.59 5.52
CA PRO A 138 14.95 -1.02 6.44
C PRO A 138 16.11 -1.68 5.69
N GLY A 139 17.34 -1.37 6.12
CA GLY A 139 18.57 -1.84 5.48
C GLY A 139 18.97 -1.05 4.23
N ALA A 140 18.27 0.05 3.91
CA ALA A 140 18.69 0.94 2.84
C ALA A 140 20.07 1.56 3.12
N ARG A 141 20.90 1.66 2.08
CA ARG A 141 22.21 2.31 2.14
C ARG A 141 22.44 3.19 0.93
N LEU A 142 23.13 4.30 1.16
CA LEU A 142 23.48 5.28 0.13
C LEU A 142 24.99 5.33 -0.05
N GLU A 143 25.43 5.31 -1.29
CA GLU A 143 26.81 5.55 -1.70
C GLU A 143 26.83 6.80 -2.58
N ILE A 144 27.76 7.73 -2.30
CA ILE A 144 27.89 9.02 -2.99
C ILE A 144 29.27 9.10 -3.63
N PHE A 145 29.33 9.56 -4.87
CA PHE A 145 30.51 9.55 -5.72
C PHE A 145 30.76 10.93 -6.34
N ASP A 146 32.04 11.24 -6.60
CA ASP A 146 32.40 12.36 -7.47
C ASP A 146 32.21 12.02 -8.96
N ARG A 147 32.46 13.02 -9.82
CA ARG A 147 32.36 12.88 -11.28
C ARG A 147 33.33 11.87 -11.90
N HIS A 148 34.34 11.45 -11.15
CA HIS A 148 35.35 10.49 -11.59
C HIS A 148 35.08 9.08 -11.03
N GLY A 149 33.98 8.89 -10.30
CA GLY A 149 33.58 7.62 -9.72
C GLY A 149 34.28 7.29 -8.39
N LYS A 150 34.98 8.24 -7.77
CA LYS A 150 35.56 8.05 -6.44
C LYS A 150 34.42 8.05 -5.41
N LEU A 151 34.35 7.01 -4.59
CA LEU A 151 33.44 6.96 -3.44
C LEU A 151 33.84 8.05 -2.44
N LEU A 152 32.92 8.97 -2.15
CA LEU A 152 33.08 10.06 -1.20
C LEU A 152 32.47 9.70 0.16
N LYS A 153 31.25 9.16 0.17
CA LYS A 153 30.53 8.88 1.42
C LYS A 153 29.66 7.64 1.27
N GLN A 154 29.58 6.86 2.33
CA GLN A 154 28.65 5.76 2.47
C GLN A 154 27.82 5.99 3.73
N ILE A 155 26.50 5.99 3.60
CA ILE A 155 25.55 6.23 4.68
C ILE A 155 24.68 4.98 4.81
N ASN A 156 24.87 4.23 5.90
CA ASN A 156 24.13 3.00 6.19
C ASN A 156 22.86 3.26 7.02
N ASN A 157 22.75 4.44 7.62
CA ASN A 157 21.57 4.88 8.35
C ASN A 157 21.14 6.25 7.82
N LEU A 158 20.10 6.24 6.97
CA LEU A 158 19.64 7.41 6.23
C LEU A 158 18.69 8.30 7.03
N VAL A 159 18.64 8.14 8.35
CA VAL A 159 17.94 9.08 9.26
C VAL A 159 18.55 10.48 9.17
N VAL A 160 19.85 10.58 8.87
CA VAL A 160 20.53 11.86 8.63
C VAL A 160 21.00 11.89 7.18
N GLY A 161 20.54 12.87 6.42
CA GLY A 161 20.96 13.08 5.03
C GLY A 161 22.43 13.49 4.90
N TRP A 162 22.82 13.76 3.66
CA TRP A 162 24.18 14.19 3.37
C TRP A 162 24.32 15.70 3.41
N ASP A 163 25.24 16.18 4.24
CA ASP A 163 25.60 17.59 4.45
C ASP A 163 26.52 18.20 3.38
N GLY A 164 26.90 17.45 2.34
CA GLY A 164 27.85 17.93 1.34
C GLY A 164 29.29 18.01 1.83
N MET A 165 29.62 17.36 2.96
CA MET A 165 31.00 17.26 3.46
C MET A 165 31.67 15.95 3.06
N TYR A 166 32.97 16.02 2.80
CA TYR A 166 33.88 14.89 2.64
C TYR A 166 35.16 15.15 3.44
N ASP A 167 35.55 14.23 4.32
CA ASP A 167 36.69 14.39 5.24
C ASP A 167 36.67 15.73 6.01
N ASN A 168 35.50 16.11 6.54
CA ASN A 168 35.23 17.37 7.23
C ASN A 168 35.50 18.64 6.39
N GLN A 169 35.62 18.51 5.07
CA GLN A 169 35.76 19.64 4.16
C GLN A 169 34.49 19.81 3.31
N PRO A 170 34.05 21.06 3.08
CA PRO A 170 32.92 21.34 2.21
C PRO A 170 33.30 21.02 0.76
N LEU A 171 32.52 20.15 0.12
CA LEU A 171 32.70 19.84 -1.30
C LEU A 171 32.21 20.99 -2.19
N PRO A 172 32.76 21.20 -3.40
CA PRO A 172 32.35 22.29 -4.28
C PRO A 172 30.90 22.15 -4.78
N SER A 173 30.29 23.27 -5.20
CA SER A 173 29.01 23.26 -5.91
C SER A 173 29.17 22.51 -7.23
N SER A 174 28.53 21.35 -7.34
CA SER A 174 28.66 20.44 -8.47
C SER A 174 27.56 19.38 -8.42
N ASP A 175 27.52 18.54 -9.44
CA ASP A 175 26.74 17.32 -9.42
C ASP A 175 27.56 16.19 -8.79
N TYR A 176 26.87 15.37 -7.99
CA TYR A 176 27.40 14.18 -7.37
C TYR A 176 26.52 13.00 -7.73
N TRP A 177 27.13 11.84 -7.96
CA TRP A 177 26.41 10.64 -8.36
C TRP A 177 26.13 9.79 -7.15
N TYR A 178 25.04 9.04 -7.18
CA TYR A 178 24.69 8.15 -6.08
C TYR A 178 24.26 6.76 -6.53
N LYS A 179 24.42 5.81 -5.61
CA LYS A 179 23.75 4.52 -5.62
C LYS A 179 22.95 4.38 -4.34
N LEU A 180 21.64 4.22 -4.45
CA LEU A 180 20.74 3.93 -3.35
C LEU A 180 20.35 2.45 -3.43
N HIS A 181 20.77 1.68 -2.45
CA HIS A 181 20.40 0.28 -2.32
C HIS A 181 19.22 0.16 -1.36
N TYR A 182 18.15 -0.51 -1.77
CA TYR A 182 16.99 -0.83 -0.93
C TYR A 182 16.23 -2.01 -1.55
N ASN A 183 15.59 -2.87 -0.75
CA ASN A 183 14.79 -4.02 -1.23
C ASN A 183 15.43 -4.84 -2.37
N ASN A 184 16.75 -5.12 -2.27
CA ASN A 184 17.55 -5.80 -3.32
C ASN A 184 17.61 -5.10 -4.68
N GLN A 185 17.20 -3.83 -4.76
CA GLN A 185 17.29 -2.96 -5.91
C GLN A 185 18.44 -1.95 -5.73
N VAL A 186 18.91 -1.39 -6.84
CA VAL A 186 19.87 -0.28 -6.87
C VAL A 186 19.30 0.82 -7.74
N LEU A 187 18.96 1.95 -7.14
CA LEU A 187 18.66 3.19 -7.86
C LEU A 187 19.93 4.00 -8.03
N THR A 188 20.12 4.56 -9.23
CA THR A 188 21.25 5.41 -9.55
C THR A 188 20.78 6.73 -10.11
N GLY A 189 21.47 7.80 -9.76
CA GLY A 189 21.18 9.13 -10.28
C GLY A 189 22.25 10.12 -9.87
N HIS A 190 21.90 11.41 -9.94
CA HIS A 190 22.74 12.49 -9.43
C HIS A 190 21.94 13.42 -8.51
N VAL A 191 22.66 14.18 -7.70
CA VAL A 191 22.16 15.31 -6.93
C VAL A 191 23.08 16.51 -7.15
N THR A 192 22.51 17.70 -7.30
CA THR A 192 23.27 18.95 -7.38
C THR A 192 23.44 19.56 -5.98
N LEU A 193 24.69 19.75 -5.57
CA LEU A 193 25.02 20.60 -4.41
C LEU A 193 25.13 22.05 -4.89
N LYS A 194 24.34 22.95 -4.30
CA LYS A 194 24.36 24.39 -4.61
C LYS A 194 24.79 25.19 -3.38
N ARG A 195 25.48 26.32 -3.59
CA ARG A 195 25.82 27.30 -2.56
C ARG A 195 25.62 28.69 -3.12
#